data_AF-A0A2E5F8Q1-F1
#
_entry.id   AF-A0A2E5F8Q1-F1
#
_cell.length_a   1.000
_cell.length_b   1.000
_cell.length_c   1.000
_cell.angle_alpha   90.00
_cell.angle_beta   90.00
_cell.angle_gamma   90.00
#
_symmetry.space_group_name_H-M   'P 1'
#
loop_
_entity.id
_entity.type
_entity.pdbx_description
1 polymer ?
#
loop_
_entity_poly.entity_id
_entity_poly.type
_entity_poly.pdbx_seq_one_letter_code
_entity_poly.pdbx_strand_id
1 'polypeptide(L)'
;MIKVFSAQNFIEVAFWRNYLEQQGLCCFIKNEFSASAAGELPPIDCWPELWIEDDRDEALAKKYLASDPLGEQNLPAWTCSYCGEESDGQFSHCWYCEQERLNETMKET
;
A
#
# COMPACT_ATOMS: atom_id res chain seq x y z
N MET A 1 -20.36 6.79 -5.64
CA MET A 1 -19.28 6.36 -6.56
C MET A 1 -18.44 7.54 -6.96
N ILE A 2 -17.21 7.62 -6.44
CA ILE A 2 -16.28 8.74 -6.64
C ILE A 2 -14.89 8.24 -7.04
N LYS A 3 -14.24 8.93 -7.99
CA LYS A 3 -12.86 8.64 -8.37
C LYS A 3 -11.89 9.18 -7.34
N VAL A 4 -10.97 8.34 -6.88
CA VAL A 4 -9.97 8.71 -5.88
C VAL A 4 -8.53 8.62 -6.37
N PHE A 5 -8.26 7.77 -7.37
CA PHE A 5 -6.92 7.59 -7.92
C PHE A 5 -6.99 7.16 -9.38
N SER A 6 -5.97 7.49 -10.18
CA SER A 6 -5.80 7.01 -11.55
C SER A 6 -4.32 7.03 -11.92
N ALA A 7 -3.86 5.99 -12.60
CA ALA A 7 -2.47 5.89 -13.05
C ALA A 7 -2.42 5.23 -14.42
N GLN A 8 -1.32 5.44 -15.15
CA GLN A 8 -1.12 4.79 -16.45
C GLN A 8 -0.95 3.27 -16.29
N ASN A 9 -0.33 2.84 -15.20
CA ASN A 9 -0.04 1.43 -14.95
C ASN A 9 -1.19 0.80 -14.13
N PHE A 10 -1.81 -0.24 -14.71
CA PHE A 10 -2.83 -1.02 -14.02
C PHE A 10 -2.32 -1.63 -12.70
N ILE A 11 -1.05 -2.04 -12.64
CA ILE A 11 -0.47 -2.66 -11.43
C ILE A 11 -0.53 -1.68 -10.25
N GLU A 12 -0.27 -0.39 -10.46
CA GLU A 12 -0.36 0.62 -9.41
C GLU A 12 -1.80 0.79 -8.93
N VAL A 13 -2.76 0.87 -9.86
CA VAL A 13 -4.18 1.00 -9.51
C VAL A 13 -4.70 -0.24 -8.79
N ALA A 14 -4.25 -1.43 -9.20
CA ALA A 14 -4.59 -2.70 -8.56
C ALA A 14 -3.97 -2.84 -7.17
N PHE A 15 -2.73 -2.37 -6.98
CA PHE A 15 -2.10 -2.29 -5.67
C PHE A 15 -2.93 -1.43 -4.71
N TRP A 16 -3.30 -0.22 -5.14
CA TRP A 16 -4.10 0.68 -4.31
C TRP A 16 -5.49 0.14 -4.02
N ARG A 17 -6.14 -0.49 -5.00
CA ARG A 17 -7.40 -1.21 -4.79
C ARG A 17 -7.26 -2.22 -3.66
N ASN A 18 -6.26 -3.11 -3.75
CA ASN A 18 -6.07 -4.14 -2.73
C ASN A 18 -5.76 -3.54 -1.36
N TYR A 19 -4.93 -2.51 -1.31
CA TYR A 19 -4.61 -1.80 -0.06
C TYR A 19 -5.86 -1.20 0.58
N LEU A 20 -6.71 -0.52 -0.19
CA LEU A 20 -7.96 0.06 0.33
C LEU A 20 -8.96 -1.04 0.75
N GLU A 21 -9.10 -2.13 -0.01
CA GLU A 21 -9.93 -3.28 0.35
C GLU A 21 -9.48 -3.90 1.69
N GLN A 22 -8.17 -4.00 1.96
CA GLN A 22 -7.65 -4.48 3.25
C GLN A 22 -8.00 -3.56 4.43
N GLN A 23 -8.20 -2.26 4.19
CA GLN A 23 -8.66 -1.30 5.19
C GLN A 23 -10.21 -1.32 5.36
N GLY A 24 -10.91 -2.21 4.64
CA GLY A 24 -12.36 -2.35 4.69
C GLY A 24 -13.12 -1.40 3.76
N LEU A 25 -12.43 -0.76 2.80
CA LEU A 25 -13.06 0.14 1.83
C LEU A 25 -13.51 -0.61 0.58
N CYS A 26 -14.79 -0.47 0.25
CA CYS A 26 -15.37 -1.03 -0.96
C CYS A 26 -14.98 -0.19 -2.20
N CYS A 27 -14.16 -0.75 -3.07
CA CYS A 27 -13.63 -0.07 -4.24
C CYS A 27 -13.53 -0.97 -5.47
N PHE A 28 -13.50 -0.36 -6.65
CA PHE A 28 -13.44 -1.05 -7.94
C PHE A 28 -12.62 -0.26 -8.95
N ILE A 29 -12.15 -0.94 -10.00
CA ILE A 29 -11.35 -0.35 -11.07
C ILE A 29 -12.23 -0.14 -12.29
N LYS A 30 -12.18 1.05 -12.89
CA LYS A 30 -12.71 1.33 -14.22
C LYS A 30 -11.60 1.36 -15.25
N ASN A 31 -11.95 1.11 -16.52
CA ASN A 31 -11.03 1.07 -17.66
C ASN A 31 -9.96 -0.03 -17.57
N GLU A 32 -10.25 -1.13 -16.88
CA GLU A 32 -9.33 -2.27 -16.71
C GLU A 32 -8.88 -2.93 -18.04
N PHE A 33 -9.63 -2.74 -19.13
CA PHE A 33 -9.34 -3.31 -20.46
C PHE A 33 -9.22 -2.28 -21.60
N SER A 34 -9.24 -0.97 -21.32
CA SER A 34 -9.29 0.07 -22.36
C SER A 34 -8.02 0.15 -23.22
N ALA A 35 -6.90 -0.44 -22.77
CA ALA A 35 -5.67 -0.54 -23.54
C ALA A 35 -5.81 -1.41 -24.82
N SER A 36 -6.72 -2.38 -24.84
CA SER A 36 -6.96 -3.23 -26.04
C SER A 36 -7.82 -2.55 -27.11
N ALA A 37 -8.44 -1.40 -26.80
CA ALA A 37 -9.22 -0.58 -27.72
C ALA A 37 -8.51 0.74 -28.12
N ALA A 38 -7.19 0.81 -27.91
CA ALA A 38 -6.36 1.99 -28.17
C ALA A 38 -6.15 2.34 -29.67
N GLY A 39 -7.14 2.05 -30.51
CA GLY A 39 -7.15 2.45 -31.92
C GLY A 39 -7.74 3.85 -32.15
N GLU A 40 -8.65 4.33 -31.28
CA GLU A 40 -9.47 5.53 -31.56
C GLU A 40 -9.64 6.53 -30.41
N LEU A 41 -9.10 6.26 -29.20
CA LEU A 41 -9.23 7.16 -28.04
C LEU A 41 -7.90 7.80 -27.62
N PRO A 42 -7.90 9.06 -27.17
CA PRO A 42 -6.71 9.70 -26.62
C PRO A 42 -6.22 8.94 -25.37
N PRO A 43 -4.89 8.77 -25.20
CA PRO A 43 -4.31 7.82 -24.25
C PRO A 43 -4.62 8.08 -22.77
N ILE A 44 -5.06 9.29 -22.41
CA ILE A 44 -5.40 9.66 -21.03
C ILE A 44 -6.83 9.22 -20.63
N ASP A 45 -7.74 9.07 -21.60
CA ASP A 45 -9.11 8.56 -21.38
C ASP A 45 -9.14 7.03 -21.19
N CYS A 46 -8.01 6.35 -21.44
CA CYS A 46 -7.89 4.90 -21.31
C CYS A 46 -7.18 4.46 -20.03
N TRP A 47 -6.75 5.39 -19.15
CA TRP A 47 -6.06 5.01 -17.94
C TRP A 47 -7.00 4.28 -16.97
N PRO A 48 -6.51 3.24 -16.27
CA PRO A 48 -7.25 2.62 -15.19
C PRO A 48 -7.50 3.63 -14.07
N GLU A 49 -8.72 3.60 -13.54
CA GLU A 49 -9.17 4.51 -12.50
C GLU A 49 -9.67 3.71 -11.29
N LEU A 50 -9.30 4.13 -10.09
CA LEU A 50 -9.81 3.58 -8.84
C LEU A 50 -10.97 4.42 -8.32
N TRP A 51 -12.07 3.73 -8.05
CA TRP A 51 -13.32 4.32 -7.60
C TRP A 51 -13.77 3.70 -6.28
N ILE A 52 -14.30 4.52 -5.38
CA ILE A 52 -14.95 4.08 -4.14
C ILE A 52 -16.45 4.01 -4.38
N GLU A 53 -17.13 2.99 -3.84
CA GLU A 53 -18.57 2.82 -4.01
C GLU A 53 -19.36 3.91 -3.27
N ASP A 54 -18.99 4.17 -2.01
CA ASP A 54 -19.64 5.13 -1.12
C ASP A 54 -18.85 6.45 -1.02
N ASP A 55 -19.56 7.58 -1.11
CA ASP A 55 -18.95 8.91 -1.07
C ASP A 55 -18.45 9.29 0.33
N ARG A 56 -19.05 8.72 1.38
CA ARG A 56 -18.68 8.99 2.77
C ARG A 56 -17.25 8.52 3.09
N ASP A 57 -16.76 7.55 2.32
CA ASP A 57 -15.44 6.96 2.48
C ASP A 57 -14.34 7.71 1.70
N GLU A 58 -14.69 8.73 0.91
CA GLU A 58 -13.73 9.48 0.07
C GLU A 58 -12.58 10.07 0.89
N ALA A 59 -12.91 10.72 2.02
CA ALA A 59 -11.90 11.35 2.87
C ALA A 59 -10.94 10.31 3.48
N LEU A 60 -11.46 9.14 3.83
CA LEU A 60 -10.67 8.05 4.39
C LEU A 60 -9.79 7.40 3.30
N ALA A 61 -10.35 7.16 2.11
CA ALA A 61 -9.60 6.65 0.96
C ALA A 61 -8.44 7.59 0.57
N LYS A 62 -8.69 8.90 0.51
CA LYS A 62 -7.65 9.91 0.25
C LYS A 62 -6.55 9.93 1.31
N LYS A 63 -6.91 9.73 2.58
CA LYS A 63 -5.93 9.61 3.68
C LYS A 63 -5.02 8.40 3.49
N TYR A 64 -5.58 7.25 3.10
CA TYR A 64 -4.80 6.05 2.81
C TYR A 64 -3.94 6.20 1.55
N LEU A 65 -4.45 6.82 0.49
CA LEU A 65 -3.70 7.11 -0.74
C LEU A 65 -2.54 8.08 -0.52
N ALA A 66 -2.67 9.00 0.44
CA ALA A 66 -1.60 9.90 0.86
C ALA A 66 -0.65 9.26 1.88
N SER A 67 -0.99 8.09 2.41
CA SER A 67 -0.04 7.30 3.20
C SER A 67 0.99 6.71 2.24
N ASP A 68 2.20 6.44 2.72
CA ASP A 68 3.27 5.86 1.93
C ASP A 68 3.43 4.37 2.32
N PRO A 69 2.48 3.48 1.94
CA PRO A 69 2.55 2.06 2.32
C PRO A 69 3.70 1.34 1.61
N LEU A 70 4.20 1.91 0.51
CA LEU A 70 5.39 1.47 -0.22
C LEU A 70 6.64 2.27 0.17
N GLY A 71 6.49 3.26 1.04
CA GLY A 71 7.59 4.01 1.58
C GLY A 71 8.56 3.07 2.24
N GLU A 72 9.84 3.24 1.93
CA GLU A 72 10.92 2.73 2.76
C GLU A 72 10.64 3.24 4.17
N GLN A 73 10.01 2.40 5.00
CA GLN A 73 9.89 2.65 6.41
C GLN A 73 11.34 2.60 6.90
N ASN A 74 11.99 3.77 6.90
CA ASN A 74 13.33 4.02 7.44
C ASN A 74 13.23 3.89 8.96
N LEU A 75 12.85 2.70 9.39
CA LEU A 75 12.92 2.26 10.75
C LEU A 75 14.41 2.21 11.08
N PRO A 76 14.81 2.77 12.22
CA PRO A 76 16.21 2.72 12.60
C PRO A 76 16.66 1.26 12.69
N ALA A 77 17.88 1.01 12.20
CA ALA A 77 18.55 -0.25 12.43
C ALA A 77 18.57 -0.57 13.93
N TRP A 78 18.49 -1.85 14.26
CA TRP A 78 18.42 -2.32 15.63
C TRP A 78 19.47 -3.39 15.87
N THR A 79 20.06 -3.39 17.06
CA THR A 79 21.04 -4.39 17.47
C THR A 79 20.33 -5.58 18.10
N CYS A 80 20.62 -6.79 17.62
CA CYS A 80 20.07 -8.01 18.16
C CYS A 80 20.56 -8.25 19.59
N SER A 81 19.65 -8.43 20.54
CA SER A 81 19.99 -8.74 21.93
C SER A 81 20.58 -10.15 22.14
N TYR A 82 20.50 -11.02 21.13
CA TYR A 82 21.02 -12.40 21.20
C TYR A 82 22.44 -12.53 20.63
N CYS A 83 22.67 -12.10 19.38
CA CYS A 83 23.99 -12.21 18.73
C CYS A 83 24.80 -10.90 18.69
N GLY A 84 24.18 -9.75 18.97
CA GLY A 84 24.85 -8.44 18.97
C GLY A 84 25.01 -7.78 17.61
N GLU A 85 24.47 -8.36 16.52
CA GLU A 85 24.57 -7.78 15.19
C GLU A 85 23.47 -6.76 14.89
N GLU A 86 23.80 -5.83 14.01
CA GLU A 86 22.87 -4.82 13.51
C GLU A 86 21.99 -5.39 12.40
N SER A 87 20.68 -5.24 12.55
CA SER A 87 19.67 -5.62 11.56
C SER A 87 18.93 -4.36 11.10
N ASP A 88 18.58 -4.30 9.81
CA ASP A 88 17.79 -3.19 9.28
C ASP A 88 16.43 -3.09 9.99
N GLY A 89 15.93 -1.87 10.17
CA GLY A 89 14.71 -1.62 10.92
C GLY A 89 13.47 -2.26 10.32
N GLN A 90 13.51 -2.60 9.03
CA GLN A 90 12.42 -3.28 8.33
C GLN A 90 12.30 -4.77 8.69
N PHE A 91 13.35 -5.37 9.27
CA PHE A 91 13.30 -6.77 9.67
C PHE A 91 12.68 -6.95 11.06
N SER A 92 11.71 -7.85 11.15
CA SER A 92 11.15 -8.32 12.43
C SER A 92 12.06 -9.35 13.13
N HIS A 93 13.01 -9.94 12.41
CA HIS A 93 13.95 -10.94 12.93
C HIS A 93 15.39 -10.53 12.62
N CYS A 94 16.32 -10.93 13.47
CA CYS A 94 17.74 -10.69 13.24
C CYS A 94 18.19 -11.39 11.96
N TRP A 95 18.90 -10.68 11.09
CA TRP A 95 19.34 -11.23 9.81
C TRP A 95 20.31 -12.40 9.94
N TYR A 96 21.06 -12.47 11.05
CA TYR A 96 22.07 -13.50 11.28
C TYR A 96 21.58 -14.69 12.11
N CYS A 97 20.94 -14.41 13.25
CA CYS A 97 20.52 -15.48 14.18
C CYS A 97 19.01 -15.78 14.16
N GLU A 98 18.26 -15.10 13.29
CA GLU A 98 16.82 -15.30 13.08
C GLU A 98 15.96 -15.09 14.33
N GLN A 99 16.51 -14.47 15.39
CA GLN A 99 15.75 -14.15 16.60
C GLN A 99 14.85 -12.92 16.41
N GLU A 100 13.63 -13.00 16.93
CA GLU A 100 12.66 -11.91 16.85
C GLU A 100 13.18 -10.64 17.55
N ARG A 101 12.90 -9.49 16.95
CA ARG A 101 13.14 -8.18 17.55
C ARG A 101 12.25 -8.06 18.79
N LEU A 102 12.88 -8.02 19.96
CA LEU A 102 12.20 -7.69 21.21
C LEU A 102 11.72 -6.24 21.15
N ASN A 103 10.47 -6.04 20.73
CA ASN A 103 9.79 -4.78 20.93
C ASN A 103 9.21 -4.79 22.34
N GLU A 104 9.67 -3.88 23.21
CA GLU A 104 9.13 -3.71 24.56
C GLU A 104 7.70 -3.17 24.48
N THR A 105 6.75 -4.04 24.16
CA THR A 105 5.32 -3.77 24.34
C THR A 105 4.76 -5.02 24.99
N MET A 106 4.19 -4.87 26.19
CA MET A 106 3.73 -5.90 27.14
C MET A 106 4.70 -6.19 28.31
N LYS A 107 5.07 -5.14 29.05
CA LYS A 107 5.01 -5.20 30.52
C LYS A 107 3.69 -4.55 30.95
N GLU A 108 3.06 -5.15 31.96
CA GLU A 108 1.80 -4.80 32.65
C GLU A 108 0.61 -5.66 32.18
N THR A 109 -0.08 -6.46 33.01
CA THR A 109 0.05 -6.98 34.39
C THR A 109 -0.87 -8.20 34.46
#